data_AF-A0A556MS58-F1
#
_entry.id   AF-A0A556MS58-F1
#
_cell.length_a   1.000
_cell.length_b   1.000
_cell.length_c   1.000
_cell.angle_alpha   90.00
_cell.angle_beta   90.00
_cell.angle_gamma   90.00
#
_symmetry.space_group_name_H-M   'P 1'
#
loop_
_entity.id
_entity.type
_entity.pdbx_description
1 polymer ?
#
loop_
_entity_poly.entity_id
_entity_poly.type
_entity_poly.pdbx_seq_one_letter_code
_entity_poly.pdbx_strand_id
1 'polypeptide(L)'
;MKILKTLLFTAAALLAFGVTSVHAQCAMCTASVEANAKNGGTTAMGLNHGIMYLLAAPYIAIAVVGYIWYKKYRRKNINLNMRDEKLHLN
;
A
#
# COMPACT_ATOMS: atom_id res chain seq x y z
N MET A 1 -26.09 -4.38 14.52
CA MET A 1 -25.50 -3.18 15.15
C MET A 1 -24.31 -3.48 16.08
N LYS A 2 -24.25 -4.63 16.77
CA LYS A 2 -23.14 -4.94 17.69
C LYS A 2 -21.79 -5.06 16.97
N ILE A 3 -21.73 -5.84 15.88
CA ILE A 3 -20.53 -6.02 15.04
C ILE A 3 -20.03 -4.70 14.45
N LEU A 4 -20.94 -3.86 13.94
CA LEU A 4 -20.58 -2.55 13.39
C LEU A 4 -20.00 -1.61 14.47
N LYS A 5 -20.58 -1.61 15.67
CA LYS A 5 -20.06 -0.85 16.83
C LYS A 5 -18.71 -1.38 17.29
N THR A 6 -18.52 -2.70 17.30
CA THR A 6 -17.23 -3.33 17.63
C THR A 6 -16.17 -2.94 16.60
N LEU A 7 -16.47 -2.98 15.30
CA LEU A 7 -15.56 -2.56 14.23
C LEU A 7 -15.18 -1.07 14.33
N LEU A 8 -16.18 -0.21 14.59
CA LEU A 8 -15.96 1.22 14.82
C LEU A 8 -15.08 1.48 16.05
N PHE A 9 -15.33 0.77 17.15
CA PHE A 9 -14.53 0.90 18.37
C PHE A 9 -13.10 0.42 18.17
N THR A 10 -12.89 -0.71 17.48
CA THR A 10 -11.55 -1.21 17.16
C THR A 10 -10.79 -0.27 16.23
N ALA A 11 -11.47 0.33 15.23
CA ALA A 11 -10.85 1.28 14.32
C ALA A 11 -10.47 2.58 15.04
N ALA A 12 -11.34 3.10 15.91
CA ALA A 12 -11.06 4.29 16.71
C ALA A 12 -9.89 4.07 17.69
N ALA A 13 -9.83 2.89 18.33
CA ALA A 13 -8.71 2.53 19.18
C ALA A 13 -7.38 2.47 18.40
N LEU A 14 -7.38 1.83 17.22
CA LEU A 14 -6.18 1.71 16.39
C LEU A 14 -5.63 3.07 15.95
N LEU A 15 -6.52 4.03 15.65
CA LEU A 15 -6.17 5.41 15.33
C LEU A 15 -5.59 6.17 16.53
N ALA A 16 -6.09 5.91 17.74
CA ALA A 16 -5.62 6.57 18.95
C ALA A 16 -4.21 6.10 19.39
N PHE A 17 -3.85 4.83 19.12
CA PHE A 17 -2.55 4.26 19.48
C PHE A 17 -1.47 4.39 18.39
N GLY A 18 -1.83 4.86 17.18
CA GLY A 18 -0.91 4.97 16.04
C GLY A 18 0.00 6.21 16.02
N VAL A 19 -0.09 7.10 17.01
CA VAL A 19 0.61 8.41 17.02
C VAL A 19 1.94 8.40 17.79
N THR A 20 2.56 7.25 18.00
CA THR A 20 3.88 7.20 18.65
C THR A 20 4.97 7.69 17.68
N SER A 21 5.96 8.40 18.23
CA SER A 21 7.16 8.78 17.49
C SER A 21 7.88 7.52 17.03
N VAL A 22 7.78 7.21 15.75
CA VAL A 22 8.49 6.07 15.13
C VAL A 22 9.98 6.41 15.14
N HIS A 23 10.70 6.00 16.19
CA HIS A 23 12.14 5.78 16.07
C HIS A 23 12.34 4.76 14.96
N ALA A 24 13.21 5.08 13.99
CA ALA A 24 13.40 4.29 12.78
C ALA A 24 13.56 2.80 13.16
N GLN A 25 12.60 1.98 12.75
CA GLN A 25 12.49 0.58 13.18
C GLN A 25 13.53 -0.35 12.51
N CYS A 26 14.41 0.20 11.68
CA CYS A 26 15.39 -0.55 10.93
C CYS A 26 16.81 -0.07 11.31
N ALA A 27 17.61 -0.93 11.92
CA ALA A 27 19.00 -0.66 12.31
C ALA A 27 19.86 -0.10 11.14
N MET A 28 19.52 -0.47 9.91
CA MET A 28 20.18 0.03 8.69
C MET A 28 19.93 1.54 8.44
N CYS A 29 18.72 2.04 8.74
CA CYS A 29 18.40 3.46 8.58
C CYS A 29 19.13 4.30 9.65
N THR A 30 19.19 3.80 10.89
CA THR A 30 19.90 4.47 12.00
C THR A 30 21.39 4.57 11.73
N ALA A 31 22.05 3.49 11.29
CA ALA A 31 23.47 3.51 10.96
C ALA A 31 23.82 4.51 9.85
N SER A 32 22.97 4.61 8.82
CA SER A 32 23.14 5.58 7.73
C SER A 32 22.97 7.03 8.21
N VAL A 33 21.98 7.29 9.08
CA VAL A 33 21.76 8.62 9.69
C VAL A 33 22.93 9.02 10.58
N GLU A 34 23.40 8.14 11.46
CA GLU A 34 24.52 8.42 12.35
C GLU A 34 25.82 8.67 11.58
N ALA A 35 26.09 7.91 10.53
CA ALA A 35 27.25 8.12 9.67
C ALA A 35 27.17 9.47 8.93
N ASN A 36 25.99 9.87 8.44
CA ASN A 36 25.79 11.18 7.81
C ASN A 36 25.97 12.32 8.82
N ALA A 37 25.38 12.21 10.02
CA ALA A 37 25.45 13.23 11.05
C ALA A 37 26.89 13.45 11.57
N LYS A 38 27.66 12.37 11.77
CA LYS A 38 29.08 12.45 12.18
C LYS A 38 29.97 13.14 11.15
N ASN A 39 29.58 13.13 9.87
CA ASN A 39 30.27 13.81 8.78
C ASN A 39 29.71 15.22 8.49
N GLY A 40 28.85 15.77 9.37
CA GLY A 40 28.25 17.09 9.22
C GLY A 40 27.12 17.17 8.18
N GLY A 41 26.62 16.03 7.71
CA GLY A 41 25.56 15.95 6.70
C GLY A 41 24.16 16.13 7.27
N THR A 42 23.34 16.97 6.65
CA THR A 42 21.95 17.25 7.04
C THR A 42 20.93 16.26 6.45
N THR A 43 21.40 15.26 5.70
CA THR A 43 20.62 14.19 5.04
C THR A 43 19.68 13.44 6.00
N ALA A 44 20.03 13.40 7.29
CA ALA A 44 19.22 12.83 8.35
C ALA A 44 17.81 13.42 8.45
N MET A 45 17.64 14.72 8.18
CA MET A 45 16.35 15.41 8.35
C MET A 45 15.30 15.02 7.30
N GLY A 46 15.69 14.42 6.18
CA GLY A 46 14.81 14.07 5.06
C GLY A 46 14.61 12.57 4.83
N LEU A 47 15.21 11.70 5.63
CA LEU A 47 15.27 10.27 5.35
C LEU A 47 13.88 9.60 5.30
N ASN A 48 12.99 9.97 6.23
CA ASN A 48 11.63 9.41 6.28
C ASN A 48 10.81 9.74 5.02
N HIS A 49 11.01 10.94 4.46
CA HIS A 49 10.41 11.32 3.18
C HIS A 49 10.98 10.50 2.02
N GLY A 50 12.29 10.26 2.02
CA GLY A 50 12.96 9.39 1.04
C GLY A 50 12.44 7.95 1.06
N ILE A 51 12.27 7.36 2.24
CA ILE A 51 11.73 6.00 2.40
C ILE A 51 10.30 5.91 1.87
N MET A 52 9.44 6.86 2.23
CA MET A 52 8.07 6.93 1.72
C MET A 52 8.03 7.08 0.19
N TYR A 53 8.93 7.89 -0.39
CA TYR A 53 9.03 8.06 -1.83
C TYR A 53 9.44 6.76 -2.54
N LEU A 54 10.47 6.07 -2.03
CA LEU A 54 10.95 4.80 -2.58
C LEU A 54 9.91 3.67 -2.42
N LEU A 55 9.17 3.64 -1.31
CA LEU A 55 8.07 2.70 -1.10
C LEU A 55 6.88 2.99 -2.03
N ALA A 56 6.54 4.26 -2.27
CA ALA A 56 5.42 4.64 -3.13
C ALA A 56 5.68 4.33 -4.61
N ALA A 57 6.92 4.46 -5.06
CA ALA A 57 7.33 4.27 -6.46
C ALA A 57 6.84 2.93 -7.10
N PRO A 58 7.07 1.74 -6.51
CA PRO A 58 6.61 0.49 -7.10
C PRO A 58 5.08 0.39 -7.18
N TYR A 59 4.34 0.88 -6.19
CA TYR A 59 2.88 0.85 -6.21
C TYR A 59 2.32 1.77 -7.31
N ILE A 60 2.88 2.97 -7.46
CA ILE A 60 2.48 3.90 -8.51
C ILE A 60 2.79 3.30 -9.89
N ALA A 61 3.98 2.72 -10.07
CA ALA A 61 4.36 2.08 -11.32
C ALA A 61 3.38 0.95 -11.71
N ILE A 62 3.05 0.07 -10.76
CA ILE A 62 2.07 -1.02 -10.99
C ILE A 62 0.69 -0.45 -11.32
N ALA A 63 0.23 0.58 -10.61
CA ALA A 63 -1.07 1.21 -10.84
C ALA A 63 -1.17 1.81 -12.25
N VAL A 64 -0.12 2.51 -12.70
CA VAL A 64 -0.05 3.11 -14.05
C VAL A 64 -0.09 2.02 -15.12
N VAL A 65 0.76 0.99 -15.00
CA VAL A 65 0.81 -0.12 -15.95
C VAL A 65 -0.53 -0.86 -15.99
N GLY A 66 -1.10 -1.18 -14.82
CA GLY A 66 -2.39 -1.84 -14.71
C GLY A 66 -3.54 -1.03 -15.33
N TYR A 67 -3.55 0.29 -15.11
CA TYR A 67 -4.55 1.18 -15.70
C TYR A 67 -4.46 1.21 -17.24
N ILE A 68 -3.25 1.35 -17.79
CA ILE A 68 -3.03 1.34 -19.24
C ILE A 68 -3.45 0.00 -19.84
N TRP A 69 -3.05 -1.11 -19.21
CA TRP A 69 -3.41 -2.45 -19.66
C TRP A 69 -4.93 -2.65 -19.66
N TYR A 70 -5.60 -2.29 -18.57
CA TYR A 70 -7.04 -2.38 -18.44
C TYR A 70 -7.76 -1.56 -19.52
N LYS A 71 -7.34 -0.31 -19.76
CA LYS A 71 -7.97 0.56 -20.76
C LYS A 71 -7.79 0.03 -22.17
N LYS A 72 -6.62 -0.54 -22.49
CA LYS A 72 -6.26 -0.98 -23.85
C LYS A 72 -6.75 -2.39 -24.18
N TYR A 73 -6.69 -3.31 -23.23
CA TYR A 73 -6.93 -4.74 -23.47
C TYR A 73 -8.29 -5.24 -22.97
N ARG A 74 -9.06 -4.43 -22.22
CA ARG A 74 -10.41 -4.81 -21.83
C ARG A 74 -11.33 -4.84 -23.05
N ARG A 75 -11.71 -6.05 -23.47
CA ARG A 75 -12.69 -6.32 -24.53
C ARG A 75 -14.04 -5.74 -24.08
N LYS A 76 -14.58 -4.78 -24.84
CA LYS A 76 -15.84 -4.11 -24.50
C LYS A 76 -17.11 -4.84 -24.96
N ASN A 77 -16.98 -5.90 -25.75
CA ASN A 77 -18.11 -6.65 -26.30
C ASN A 77 -17.76 -8.14 -26.32
N ILE A 78 -17.92 -8.82 -25.18
CA ILE A 78 -17.89 -10.28 -25.14
C ILE A 78 -19.34 -10.74 -25.21
N ASN A 79 -19.74 -11.31 -26.34
CA ASN A 79 -21.00 -12.04 -26.42
C ASN A 79 -20.81 -13.33 -25.61
N LEU A 80 -21.35 -13.34 -24.40
CA LEU A 80 -21.37 -14.52 -23.55
C LEU A 80 -22.43 -15.46 -24.11
N ASN A 81 -22.02 -16.35 -25.01
CA ASN A 81 -22.86 -17.45 -25.45
C ASN A 81 -22.82 -18.55 -24.37
N MET A 82 -23.62 -18.35 -23.32
CA MET A 82 -23.88 -19.41 -22.34
C MET A 82 -24.75 -20.45 -23.06
N ARG A 83 -24.28 -21.69 -23.13
CA ARG A 83 -25.10 -22.80 -23.60
C ARG A 83 -26.31 -22.88 -22.66
N ASP A 84 -27.52 -22.69 -23.18
CA ASP A 84 -28.79 -22.82 -22.43
C ASP A 84 -29.11 -24.26 -22.01
N GLU A 85 -28.17 -25.18 -22.23
CA GLU A 85 -28.34 -26.57 -21.87
C GLU A 85 -28.18 -26.73 -20.36
N LYS A 86 -29.21 -27.31 -19.73
CA LYS A 86 -29.15 -27.63 -18.30
C LYS A 86 -28.00 -28.60 -18.08
N LEU A 87 -27.03 -28.22 -17.26
CA LEU A 87 -26.02 -29.16 -16.79
C LEU A 87 -26.71 -30.24 -15.95
N HIS A 88 -26.85 -31.43 -16.54
CA HIS A 88 -27.21 -32.64 -15.82
C HIS A 88 -25.99 -33.08 -15.00
N LEU A 89 -25.88 -32.51 -13.81
CA LEU A 89 -25.04 -33.06 -12.76
C LEU A 89 -25.75 -34.32 -12.25
N ASN A 90 -25.07 -35.46 -12.40
CA ASN A 90 -25.53 -36.78 -11.93
C ASN A 90 -25.88 -36.79 -10.45
#